data_AF-X0X1U1-F1
#
_entry.id   AF-X0X1U1-F1
#
_cell.length_a   1.000
_cell.length_b   1.000
_cell.length_c   1.000
_cell.angle_alpha   90.00
_cell.angle_beta   90.00
_cell.angle_gamma   90.00
#
_symmetry.space_group_name_H-M   'P 1'
#
loop_
_entity.id
_entity.type
_entity.pdbx_description
1 polymer ?
#
loop_
_entity_poly.entity_id
_entity_poly.type
_entity_poly.pdbx_seq_one_letter_code
_entity_poly.pdbx_strand_id
1 'polypeptide(L)' 'MKDLFTTGEAAKICNVSQQTIIRCFDSSRLEGFRVPGSKFRRIPRQSLIKFMKKNNIPLDNIDSGKR' A
#
# COMPACT_ATOMS: atom_id res chain seq x y z
N MET A 1 -4.83 -9.14 -11.91
CA MET A 1 -4.60 -7.87 -11.18
C MET A 1 -4.68 -8.16 -9.70
N LYS A 2 -3.76 -7.63 -8.89
CA LYS A 2 -3.76 -7.87 -7.44
C LYS A 2 -4.58 -6.79 -6.74
N ASP A 3 -5.52 -7.21 -5.89
CA ASP A 3 -6.43 -6.29 -5.19
C ASP A 3 -5.98 -5.92 -3.77
N LEU A 4 -5.08 -6.72 -3.18
CA LEU A 4 -4.55 -6.52 -1.84
C LEU A 4 -3.03 -6.54 -1.82
N PHE A 5 -2.44 -5.52 -1.22
CA PHE A 5 -1.00 -5.37 -1.07
C PHE A 5 -0.58 -5.54 0.39
N THR A 6 0.56 -6.18 0.59
CA THR A 6 1.27 -6.12 1.87
C THR A 6 1.96 -4.76 2.03
N THR A 7 2.40 -4.43 3.25
CA THR A 7 3.20 -3.21 3.48
C THR A 7 4.50 -3.19 2.67
N GLY A 8 5.13 -4.36 2.44
CA GLY A 8 6.35 -4.46 1.67
C GLY A 8 6.11 -4.26 0.16
N GLU A 9 4.99 -4.75 -0.36
CA GLU A 9 4.62 -4.53 -1.76
C GLU A 9 4.23 -3.09 -2.03
N ALA A 10 3.40 -2.50 -1.17
CA ALA A 10 3.06 -1.09 -1.26
C ALA A 10 4.31 -0.19 -1.16
N ALA A 11 5.29 -0.56 -0.33
CA ALA A 11 6.55 0.17 -0.21
C ALA A 11 7.36 0.15 -1.50
N LYS A 12 7.46 -1.02 -2.15
CA LYS A 12 8.11 -1.17 -3.46
C LYS A 12 7.40 -0.33 -4.54
N ILE A 13 6.08 -0.39 -4.60
CA ILE A 13 5.28 0.37 -5.58
C ILE A 13 5.45 1.88 -5.39
N CYS A 14 5.42 2.34 -4.14
CA CYS A 14 5.54 3.74 -3.77
C CYS A 14 6.99 4.25 -3.72
N ASN A 15 7.99 3.39 -3.96
CA ASN A 15 9.42 3.68 -3.81
C ASN A 15 9.77 4.36 -2.47
N VAL A 16 9.23 3.83 -1.37
CA VAL A 16 9.51 4.29 0.00
C VAL A 16 9.87 3.11 0.89
N SER A 17 10.38 3.37 2.10
CA SER A 17 10.62 2.30 3.07
C SER A 17 9.32 1.63 3.51
N GLN A 18 9.38 0.33 3.83
CA GLN A 18 8.25 -0.38 4.45
C GLN A 18 7.80 0.28 5.76
N GLN A 19 8.73 0.85 6.52
CA GLN A 19 8.42 1.58 7.75
C GLN A 19 7.62 2.86 7.48
N THR A 20 7.87 3.55 6.37
CA THR A 20 7.07 4.70 5.93
C THR A 20 5.63 4.27 5.68
N ILE A 21 5.41 3.18 4.94
CA ILE A 21 4.07 2.63 4.70
C ILE A 21 3.39 2.20 6.02
N ILE A 22 4.12 1.54 6.93
CA ILE A 22 3.59 1.15 8.24
C ILE A 22 3.15 2.39 9.03
N ARG A 23 3.98 3.44 9.10
CA ARG A 23 3.64 4.69 9.79
C ARG A 23 2.45 5.39 9.16
N CYS A 24 2.38 5.45 7.83
CA CYS A 24 1.23 6.01 7.13
C CYS A 24 -0.05 5.21 7.41
N PHE A 25 0.03 3.89 7.48
CA PHE A 25 -1.11 3.04 7.84
C PHE A 25 -1.57 3.26 9.28
N ASP A 26 -0.65 3.17 10.25
CA ASP A 26 -1.00 3.30 11.67
C ASP A 26 -1.44 4.72 12.05
N SER A 27 -1.06 5.74 11.27
CA SER A 27 -1.56 7.12 11.38
C SER A 27 -2.83 7.40 10.55
N SER A 28 -3.46 6.37 9.99
CA SER A 28 -4.66 6.48 9.14
C SER A 28 -4.48 7.36 7.88
N ARG A 29 -3.25 7.63 7.47
CA ARG A 29 -2.93 8.33 6.21
C ARG A 29 -3.02 7.39 5.00
N LEU A 30 -2.86 6.09 5.22
CA LEU A 30 -3.04 5.03 4.24
C LEU A 30 -4.08 4.04 4.77
N GLU A 31 -5.21 3.97 4.09
CA GLU A 31 -6.32 3.09 4.48
C GLU A 31 -6.00 1.61 4.22
N GLY A 32 -6.53 0.75 5.08
CA GLY A 32 -6.54 -0.70 4.94
C GLY A 32 -6.91 -1.37 6.26
N PHE A 33 -6.63 -2.66 6.40
CA PHE A 33 -7.02 -3.43 7.58
C PHE A 33 -5.88 -4.30 8.10
N ARG A 34 -5.95 -4.64 9.40
CA ARG A 34 -5.11 -5.68 10.00
C ARG A 34 -5.78 -7.04 9.82
N VAL A 35 -4.99 -8.05 9.51
CA VAL A 35 -5.49 -9.42 9.38
C VAL A 35 -5.89 -9.93 10.78
N PRO A 36 -7.11 -10.45 10.98
CA PRO A 36 -7.53 -10.98 12.27
C PRO A 36 -6.54 -12.02 12.81
N GLY A 37 -6.22 -11.95 14.11
CA GLY A 37 -5.25 -12.86 14.74
C GLY A 37 -3.78 -12.62 14.33
N SER A 38 -3.47 -11.57 13.57
CA SER A 38 -2.12 -11.27 13.10
C SER A 38 -1.73 -9.80 13.24
N LYS A 39 -0.43 -9.52 13.23
CA LYS A 39 0.14 -8.17 13.16
C LYS A 39 0.26 -7.65 11.72
N PHE A 40 -0.08 -8.47 10.72
CA PHE A 40 0.03 -8.11 9.32
C PHE A 40 -1.06 -7.15 8.88
N ARG A 41 -0.67 -6.23 7.99
CA ARG A 41 -1.57 -5.25 7.36
C ARG A 41 -1.81 -5.65 5.90
N ARG A 42 -3.00 -5.30 5.41
CA ARG A 42 -3.39 -5.42 4.01
C ARG A 42 -3.95 -4.08 3.54
N ILE A 43 -3.49 -3.67 2.37
CA ILE A 43 -3.80 -2.38 1.76
C ILE A 43 -4.57 -2.67 0.47
N PRO A 44 -5.85 -2.29 0.38
CA PRO A 44 -6.62 -2.40 -0.86
C PRO A 44 -5.99 -1.57 -1.99
N ARG A 45 -6.09 -2.06 -3.22
CA ARG A 45 -5.59 -1.36 -4.42
C ARG A 45 -6.12 0.07 -4.51
N GLN A 46 -7.42 0.26 -4.29
CA GLN A 46 -8.04 1.58 -4.37
C GLN A 46 -7.49 2.55 -3.32
N SER A 47 -7.27 2.07 -2.09
CA SER A 47 -6.66 2.85 -1.01
C SER A 47 -5.21 3.22 -1.33
N LEU A 48 -4.45 2.29 -1.92
CA LEU A 48 -3.08 2.55 -2.38
C LEU A 48 -3.05 3.61 -3.49
N ILE A 49 -3.93 3.52 -4.49
CA ILE A 49 -4.03 4.53 -5.57
C ILE A 49 -4.37 5.90 -5.00
N LYS A 50 -5.34 6.00 -4.07
CA LYS A 50 -5.68 7.26 -3.41
C LYS A 50 -4.49 7.85 -2.68
N PHE A 51 -3.77 7.02 -1.92
CA PHE A 51 -2.56 7.43 -1.21
C PHE A 51 -1.47 7.91 -2.19
N MET A 52 -1.24 7.19 -3.27
CA MET A 52 -0.26 7.56 -4.30
C MET A 52 -0.60 8.91 -4.92
N LYS A 53 -1.85 9.11 -5.35
CA LYS A 53 -2.32 10.40 -5.88
C LYS A 53 -2.14 11.54 -4.88
N LYS A 54 -2.51 11.33 -3.62
CA LYS A 54 -2.38 12.34 -2.55
C LYS A 54 -0.93 12.75 -2.28
N ASN A 55 0.02 11.85 -2.52
CA ASN A 55 1.45 12.09 -2.29
C ASN A 55 2.24 12.30 -3.60
N ASN A 56 1.56 12.54 -4.73
CA ASN A 56 2.18 12.72 -6.05
C ASN A 56 3.11 11.56 -6.49
N ILE A 57 2.73 10.32 -6.15
CA ILE A 57 3.46 9.11 -6.55
C ILE A 57 2.89 8.61 -7.89
N PRO A 58 3.74 8.37 -8.92
CA PRO A 58 3.31 7.85 -10.22
C PRO A 58 2.63 6.48 -10.11
N LEU A 59 1.53 6.28 -10.85
CA LEU A 59 0.72 5.05 -10.79
C LEU A 59 1.28 3.91 -11.66
N ASP A 60 2.27 4.17 -12.51
CA ASP A 60 2.79 3.22 -13.50
C ASP A 60 3.27 1.90 -12.85
N ASN A 61 3.74 1.98 -11.60
CA ASN A 61 4.24 0.83 -10.85
C ASN A 61 3.14 -0.13 -10.36
N ILE A 62 1.88 0.29 -10.29
CA ILE A 62 0.79 -0.52 -9.70
C ILE A 62 0.13 -1.48 -10.72
N ASP A 63 0.32 -1.24 -12.02
CA ASP A 63 -0.20 -2.07 -13.11
C ASP A 63 0.74 -3.21 -13.53
N SER A 64 1.93 -3.27 -12.94
CA SER A 64 2.94 -4.31 -13.14
C SER A 64 2.59 -5.68 -12.51
N GLY A 65 1.30 -6.01 -12.42
CA GLY A 65 0.83 -7.36 -12.14
C GLY A 65 1.11 -8.26 -13.35
N LYS A 66 2.38 -8.62 -13.55
CA LYS A 66 2.79 -9.72 -14.44
C LYS A 66 1.85 -10.91 -14.19
N ARG A 67 1.26 -11.41 -15.27
CA ARG A 67 0.74 -12.78 -15.36
C ARG A 67 1.83 -13.78 -14.99
#